data_AF-A0A966QD08-F1
#
_entry.id   AF-A0A966QD08-F1
#
_cell.length_a   1.000
_cell.length_b   1.000
_cell.length_c   1.000
_cell.angle_alpha   90.00
_cell.angle_beta   90.00
_cell.angle_gamma   90.00
#
_symmetry.space_group_name_H-M   'P 1'
#
loop_
_entity.id
_entity.type
_entity.pdbx_description
1 polymer ?
#
loop_
_entity_poly.entity_id
_entity_poly.type
_entity_poly.pdbx_seq_one_letter_code
_entity_poly.pdbx_strand_id
1 'polypeptide(L)'
;MADNQDQNQEQNQQQPNNPPAAGFSDDSIIKLNENEYRYGDLSDQAKQLLTVLQTSEQQMQQVRNQLGLMDVGMRALAAQLRVAIENPEALQQAEQ
;
A
#
# COMPACT_ATOMS: atom_id res chain seq x y z
N MET A 1 19.38 -6.03 -53.51
CA MET A 1 19.63 -4.96 -52.53
C MET A 1 18.75 -5.25 -51.34
N ALA A 2 19.38 -5.70 -50.27
CA ALA A 2 18.77 -6.08 -49.00
C ALA A 2 19.28 -5.07 -47.97
N ASP A 3 18.41 -4.24 -47.41
CA ASP A 3 18.74 -3.37 -46.29
C ASP A 3 17.43 -2.97 -45.58
N ASN A 4 16.98 -3.81 -44.66
CA ASN A 4 16.12 -3.38 -43.56
C ASN A 4 16.76 -3.92 -42.28
N GLN A 5 17.82 -3.22 -41.87
CA GLN A 5 18.52 -3.45 -40.62
C GLN A 5 17.63 -3.01 -39.44
N ASP A 6 17.50 -3.92 -38.48
CA ASP A 6 17.39 -3.67 -37.06
C ASP A 6 17.86 -2.27 -36.61
N GLN A 7 16.95 -1.52 -35.99
CA GLN A 7 17.33 -0.67 -34.86
C GLN A 7 16.36 -0.88 -33.69
N ASN A 8 16.96 -1.54 -32.71
CA ASN A 8 16.57 -1.79 -31.35
C ASN A 8 16.35 -0.51 -30.53
N GLN A 9 15.51 -0.65 -29.49
CA GLN A 9 15.62 -0.05 -28.14
C GLN A 9 15.39 1.48 -28.06
N GLU A 10 14.56 2.02 -27.16
CA GLU A 10 14.79 2.02 -25.71
C GLU A 10 13.59 2.66 -24.95
N GLN A 11 13.41 2.24 -23.70
CA GLN A 11 12.67 2.92 -22.61
C GLN A 11 11.15 2.70 -22.50
N ASN A 12 10.78 1.44 -22.21
CA ASN A 12 9.64 1.18 -21.33
C ASN A 12 10.05 1.60 -19.90
N GLN A 13 9.91 2.90 -19.61
CA GLN A 13 10.15 3.48 -18.29
C GLN A 13 9.25 2.77 -17.27
N GLN A 14 9.88 1.96 -16.42
CA GLN A 14 9.30 1.51 -15.16
C GLN A 14 8.99 2.77 -14.34
N GLN A 15 7.72 3.18 -14.34
CA GLN A 15 7.24 4.16 -13.38
C GLN A 15 7.48 3.57 -11.99
N PRO A 16 8.22 4.26 -11.10
CA PRO A 16 8.12 3.93 -9.70
C PRO A 16 6.66 4.15 -9.31
N ASN A 17 6.06 3.16 -8.64
CA ASN A 17 4.76 3.21 -7.97
C ASN A 17 4.76 4.26 -6.85
N ASN A 18 5.09 5.51 -7.16
CA ASN A 18 4.76 6.63 -6.30
C ASN A 18 3.24 6.78 -6.40
N PRO A 19 2.48 6.67 -5.29
CA PRO A 19 1.11 7.14 -5.32
C PRO A 19 1.13 8.60 -5.79
N PRO A 20 0.11 9.05 -6.57
CA PRO A 20 0.03 10.44 -6.94
C PRO A 20 0.10 11.25 -5.64
N ALA A 21 1.08 12.16 -5.56
CA ALA A 21 1.12 13.13 -4.46
C ALA A 21 -0.28 13.71 -4.38
N ALA A 22 -0.92 13.59 -3.21
CA ALA A 22 -2.23 14.14 -2.99
C ALA A 22 -2.15 15.62 -3.38
N GLY A 23 -2.71 15.93 -4.55
CA GLY A 23 -2.49 17.20 -5.22
C GLY A 23 -3.30 18.25 -4.50
N PHE A 24 -2.74 18.81 -3.43
CA PHE A 24 -3.36 19.94 -2.76
C PHE A 24 -3.28 21.14 -3.68
N SER A 25 -4.44 21.63 -4.09
CA SER A 25 -4.58 22.96 -4.70
C SER A 25 -4.55 24.02 -3.59
N ASP A 26 -4.18 25.27 -3.88
CA ASP A 26 -4.11 26.32 -2.85
C ASP A 26 -5.45 26.55 -2.11
N ASP A 27 -6.60 26.31 -2.75
CA ASP A 27 -7.93 26.36 -2.11
C ASP A 27 -8.27 25.13 -1.23
N SER A 28 -7.38 24.14 -1.13
CA SER A 28 -7.64 22.91 -0.39
C SER A 28 -7.69 23.19 1.11
N ILE A 29 -8.74 22.71 1.78
CA ILE A 29 -8.84 22.80 3.23
C ILE A 29 -8.19 21.57 3.87
N ILE A 30 -7.14 21.81 4.64
CA ILE A 30 -6.42 20.81 5.42
C ILE A 30 -7.01 20.81 6.83
N LYS A 31 -7.55 19.67 7.25
CA LYS A 31 -8.01 19.49 8.63
C LYS A 31 -6.89 18.84 9.44
N LEU A 32 -6.41 19.52 10.47
CA LEU A 32 -5.45 18.98 11.43
C LEU A 32 -6.09 19.02 12.80
N ASN A 33 -6.43 17.85 13.34
CA ASN A 33 -7.22 17.69 14.56
C ASN A 33 -8.56 18.43 14.47
N GLU A 34 -8.77 19.45 15.29
CA GLU A 34 -9.99 20.26 15.35
C GLU A 34 -9.90 21.55 14.52
N ASN A 35 -8.75 21.81 13.90
CA ASN A 35 -8.49 23.05 13.17
C ASN A 35 -8.50 22.83 11.65
N GLU A 36 -8.99 23.83 10.94
CA GLU A 36 -9.01 23.87 9.48
C GLU A 36 -8.07 24.95 8.97
N TYR A 37 -7.18 24.59 8.05
CA TYR A 37 -6.20 25.48 7.43
C TYR A 37 -6.38 25.46 5.92
N ARG A 38 -6.28 26.60 5.26
CA ARG A 38 -6.17 26.64 3.80
C ARG A 38 -4.76 26.27 3.39
N TYR A 39 -4.62 25.37 2.43
CA TYR A 39 -3.32 24.91 1.95
C TYR A 39 -2.48 26.06 1.38
N GLY A 40 -3.10 27.01 0.67
CA GLY A 40 -2.42 28.19 0.14
C GLY A 40 -1.88 29.15 1.20
N ASP A 41 -2.44 29.12 2.40
CA ASP A 41 -1.99 29.96 3.52
C ASP A 41 -0.84 29.27 4.33
N LEU A 42 -0.49 28.03 3.99
CA LEU A 42 0.60 27.29 4.62
C LEU A 42 1.96 27.73 4.05
N SER A 43 2.98 27.79 4.92
CA SER A 43 4.37 27.94 4.48
C SER A 43 4.84 26.71 3.70
N ASP A 44 5.86 26.86 2.84
CA ASP A 44 6.44 25.74 2.10
C ASP A 44 6.92 24.60 3.03
N GLN A 45 7.48 24.97 4.18
CA GLN A 45 7.87 23.99 5.19
C GLN A 45 6.67 23.23 5.77
N ALA A 46 5.55 23.92 6.04
CA ALA A 46 4.32 23.27 6.49
C ALA A 46 3.73 22.36 5.40
N LYS A 47 3.75 22.79 4.13
CA LYS A 47 3.35 21.97 2.98
C LYS A 47 4.19 20.68 2.88
N GLN A 48 5.51 20.77 3.05
CA GLN A 48 6.40 19.61 3.07
C GLN A 48 6.08 18.65 4.23
N LEU A 49 5.90 19.17 5.43
CA LEU A 49 5.54 18.37 6.61
C LEU A 49 4.20 17.66 6.42
N LEU A 50 3.21 18.33 5.81
CA LEU A 50 1.92 17.74 5.50
C LEU A 50 2.06 16.55 4.53
N THR A 51 2.87 16.70 3.48
CA THR A 51 3.16 15.60 2.54
C THR A 51 3.80 14.40 3.23
N VAL A 52 4.78 14.65 4.10
CA VAL A 52 5.44 13.59 4.88
C VAL A 52 4.44 12.91 5.82
N LEU A 53 3.60 13.68 6.50
CA LEU A 53 2.58 13.17 7.41
C LEU A 53 1.61 12.24 6.68
N GLN A 54 1.04 12.68 5.55
CA GLN A 54 0.13 11.85 4.76
C GLN A 54 0.78 10.58 4.24
N THR A 55 2.04 10.68 3.80
CA THR A 55 2.80 9.51 3.35
C THR A 55 2.97 8.51 4.49
N SER A 56 3.28 9.00 5.70
CA SER A 56 3.39 8.15 6.89
C SER A 56 2.05 7.51 7.27
N GLU A 57 0.94 8.25 7.22
CA GLU A 57 -0.40 7.72 7.46
C GLU A 57 -0.77 6.60 6.48
N GLN A 58 -0.48 6.78 5.19
CA GLN A 58 -0.69 5.75 4.17
C GLN A 58 0.14 4.50 4.46
N GLN A 59 1.43 4.66 4.82
CA GLN A 59 2.29 3.53 5.18
C GLN A 59 1.76 2.81 6.43
N MET A 60 1.33 3.54 7.46
CA MET A 60 0.72 2.94 8.65
C MET A 60 -0.54 2.14 8.32
N GLN A 61 -1.40 2.65 7.43
CA GLN A 61 -2.60 1.93 7.02
C GLN A 61 -2.24 0.65 6.26
N GLN A 62 -1.23 0.67 5.39
CA GLN A 62 -0.75 -0.53 4.69
C GLN A 62 -0.22 -1.57 5.67
N VAL A 63 0.59 -1.18 6.65
CA VAL A 63 1.10 -2.09 7.68
C VAL A 63 -0.05 -2.67 8.52
N ARG A 64 -1.04 -1.86 8.92
CA ARG A 64 -2.22 -2.35 9.63
C ARG A 64 -2.99 -3.39 8.82
N ASN A 65 -3.17 -3.17 7.52
CA ASN A 65 -3.83 -4.13 6.65
C ASN A 65 -3.05 -5.45 6.58
N GLN A 66 -1.72 -5.39 6.45
CA GLN A 66 -0.87 -6.59 6.46
C GLN A 66 -0.98 -7.35 7.78
N LEU A 67 -0.92 -6.64 8.92
CA LEU A 67 -1.10 -7.26 10.24
C LEU A 67 -2.47 -7.92 10.39
N GLY A 68 -3.53 -7.30 9.87
CA GLY A 68 -4.86 -7.90 9.84
C GLY A 68 -4.91 -9.21 9.04
N LEU A 69 -4.30 -9.23 7.85
CA LEU A 69 -4.20 -10.46 7.05
C LEU A 69 -3.38 -11.55 7.75
N MET A 70 -2.28 -11.17 8.42
CA MET A 70 -1.48 -12.10 9.20
C MET A 70 -2.27 -12.69 10.37
N ASP A 71 -3.05 -11.88 11.10
CA ASP A 71 -3.89 -12.38 12.20
C ASP A 71 -4.94 -13.39 11.70
N VAL A 72 -5.60 -13.10 10.58
CA VAL A 72 -6.53 -14.03 9.93
C VAL A 72 -5.82 -15.33 9.54
N GLY A 73 -4.64 -15.24 8.91
CA GLY A 73 -3.83 -16.40 8.54
C GLY A 73 -3.41 -17.25 9.76
N MET A 74 -2.99 -16.61 10.85
CA MET A 74 -2.64 -17.30 12.09
C MET A 74 -3.83 -18.04 12.70
N ARG A 75 -5.02 -17.42 12.72
CA ARG A 75 -6.24 -18.06 13.21
C ARG A 75 -6.64 -19.26 12.36
N ALA A 76 -6.53 -19.14 11.03
CA ALA A 76 -6.79 -20.24 10.11
C ALA A 76 -5.81 -21.40 10.33
N LEU A 77 -4.53 -21.11 10.53
CA LEU A 77 -3.51 -22.13 10.83
C LEU A 77 -3.76 -22.79 12.19
N ALA A 78 -4.13 -22.01 13.22
CA ALA A 78 -4.47 -22.55 14.53
C ALA A 78 -5.69 -23.47 14.48
N ALA A 79 -6.71 -23.13 13.67
CA ALA A 79 -7.86 -24.00 13.44
C ALA A 79 -7.45 -25.31 12.75
N GLN A 80 -6.60 -25.24 11.71
CA GLN A 80 -6.07 -26.44 11.04
C GLN A 80 -5.25 -27.31 12.00
N LEU A 81 -4.38 -26.70 12.82
CA LEU A 81 -3.61 -27.41 13.84
C LEU A 81 -4.53 -28.10 14.85
N ARG A 82 -5.59 -27.43 15.28
CA ARG A 82 -6.57 -28.01 16.20
C ARG A 82 -7.24 -29.24 15.58
N VAL A 83 -7.67 -29.16 14.32
CA VAL A 83 -8.22 -30.31 13.59
C VAL A 83 -7.19 -31.44 13.49
N ALA A 84 -5.91 -31.12 13.23
CA ALA A 84 -4.84 -32.12 13.19
C ALA A 84 -4.68 -32.89 14.51
N ILE A 85 -4.80 -32.19 15.63
CA ILE A 85 -4.64 -32.76 16.97
C ILE A 85 -5.88 -33.57 17.37
N GLU A 86 -7.07 -33.04 17.14
CA GLU A 86 -8.34 -33.64 17.58
C GLU A 86 -8.80 -34.77 16.63
N ASN A 87 -8.53 -34.67 15.33
CA ASN A 87 -8.89 -35.67 14.33
C ASN A 87 -7.88 -35.69 13.15
N PRO A 88 -6.72 -36.34 13.32
CA PRO A 88 -5.64 -36.33 12.33
C PRO A 88 -6.02 -36.95 10.97
N GLU A 89 -7.04 -37.82 10.93
CA GLU A 89 -7.50 -38.48 9.71
C GLU A 89 -8.38 -37.55 8.84
N ALA A 90 -9.00 -36.53 9.44
CA ALA A 90 -9.83 -35.56 8.73
C ALA A 90 -9.02 -34.63 7.82
N LEU A 91 -7.74 -34.39 8.14
CA LEU A 91 -6.86 -33.58 7.28
C LEU A 91 -6.47 -34.33 5.99
N GLN A 92 -6.32 -35.66 6.04
CA GLN A 92 -5.97 -36.47 4.86
C GLN A 92 -7.09 -36.55 3.82
N GLN A 93 -8.33 -36.28 4.22
CA GLN A 93 -9.48 -36.23 3.32
C GLN A 93 -9.71 -34.84 2.70
N ALA A 94 -9.13 -33.78 3.26
CA ALA A 94 -9.25 -32.43 2.74
C ALA A 94 -8.26 -32.12 1.60
N GLU A 95 -7.25 -32.98 1.39
CA GLU A 95 -6.24 -32.88 0.32
C GLU A 95 -6.55 -33.71 -0.95
N GLN A 96 -7.70 -34.39 -1.01
CA GLN A 96 -8.21 -35.12 -2.21
C GLN A 96 -9.35 -34.36 -2.88
#